data_AF-A0A075MP46-F1
#
_entry.id   AF-A0A075MP46-F1
#
_cell.length_a   1.000
_cell.length_b   1.000
_cell.length_c   1.000
_cell.angle_alpha   90.00
_cell.angle_beta   90.00
_cell.angle_gamma   90.00
#
_symmetry.space_group_name_H-M   'P 1'
#
loop_
_entity.id
_entity.type
_entity.pdbx_description
1 polymer ?
#
loop_
_entity_poly.entity_id
_entity_poly.type
_entity_poly.pdbx_seq_one_letter_code
_entity_poly.pdbx_strand_id
1 'polypeptide(L)'
;MAAQWEHKNSQIQKIKALEAKVIGVNKETLYSRPKFVGKYRLDFLLLSDRTNKTIKAYCPYGGKGILDFGMTKKKTHILDNSEKNDQDM
;
A
#
# COMPACT_ATOMS: atom_id res chain seq x y z
N MET A 1 9.17 -14.90 -5.67
CA MET A 1 8.55 -13.55 -5.61
C MET A 1 7.18 -13.45 -6.30
N ALA A 2 6.85 -14.25 -7.33
CA ALA A 2 5.53 -14.21 -7.97
C ALA A 2 4.37 -14.69 -7.06
N ALA A 3 4.58 -15.80 -6.36
CA ALA A 3 3.59 -16.39 -5.45
C ALA A 3 3.05 -15.44 -4.35
N GLN A 4 3.83 -14.46 -3.90
CA GLN A 4 3.38 -13.52 -2.86
C GLN A 4 2.30 -12.54 -3.37
N TRP A 5 2.36 -12.16 -4.65
CA TRP A 5 1.40 -11.22 -5.23
C TRP A 5 0.11 -11.91 -5.67
N GLU A 6 0.22 -13.14 -6.20
CA GLU A 6 -0.94 -13.99 -6.50
C GLU A 6 -1.72 -14.34 -5.23
N HIS A 7 -1.02 -14.68 -4.14
CA HIS A 7 -1.65 -14.88 -2.82
C HIS A 7 -2.32 -13.61 -2.29
N LYS A 8 -1.77 -12.42 -2.56
CA LYS A 8 -2.44 -11.16 -2.18
C LYS A 8 -3.72 -10.93 -2.99
N ASN A 9 -3.72 -11.24 -4.29
CA ASN A 9 -4.91 -11.07 -5.13
C ASN A 9 -6.08 -11.93 -4.63
N SER A 10 -5.84 -13.19 -4.21
CA SER A 10 -6.91 -14.05 -3.69
C SER A 10 -7.53 -13.53 -2.38
N GLN A 11 -6.74 -12.86 -1.54
CA GLN A 11 -7.24 -12.26 -0.29
C GLN A 11 -7.95 -10.92 -0.52
N ILE A 12 -7.58 -10.17 -1.56
CA ILE A 12 -8.25 -8.91 -1.94
C ILE A 12 -9.71 -9.14 -2.30
N GLN A 13 -10.04 -10.25 -2.95
CA GLN A 13 -11.43 -10.58 -3.28
C GLN A 13 -12.29 -10.74 -2.02
N LYS A 14 -11.74 -11.30 -0.93
CA LYS A 14 -12.43 -11.38 0.36
C LYS A 14 -12.66 -10.01 1.00
N ILE A 15 -11.70 -9.10 0.84
CA ILE A 15 -11.83 -7.72 1.35
C ILE A 15 -12.88 -6.94 0.54
N LYS A 16 -12.90 -7.11 -0.79
CA LYS A 16 -13.91 -6.50 -1.66
C LYS A 16 -15.33 -7.00 -1.36
N ALA A 17 -15.48 -8.26 -0.95
CA ALA A 17 -16.76 -8.82 -0.53
C ALA A 17 -17.33 -8.16 0.73
N LEU A 18 -16.52 -7.44 1.50
CA LEU A 18 -16.93 -6.61 2.63
C LEU A 18 -17.26 -5.17 2.20
N GLU A 19 -17.47 -4.92 0.90
CA GLU A 19 -17.69 -3.60 0.29
C GLU A 19 -16.53 -2.60 0.52
N ALA A 20 -15.36 -3.08 0.95
CA ALA A 20 -14.20 -2.26 1.20
C ALA A 20 -13.37 -2.00 -0.07
N LYS A 21 -12.84 -0.78 -0.19
CA LYS A 21 -11.93 -0.40 -1.27
C LYS A 21 -10.48 -0.66 -0.87
N VAL A 22 -9.75 -1.40 -1.70
CA VAL A 22 -8.32 -1.65 -1.51
C VAL A 22 -7.51 -0.70 -2.39
N ILE A 23 -6.60 0.06 -1.78
CA ILE A 23 -5.69 0.99 -2.47
C ILE A 23 -4.27 0.71 -1.98
N GLY A 24 -3.33 0.51 -2.91
CA GLY A 24 -1.90 0.44 -2.62
C GLY A 24 -1.24 1.80 -2.82
N VAL A 25 -0.15 2.05 -2.11
CA VAL A 25 0.72 3.23 -2.31
C VAL A 25 2.15 2.73 -2.51
N ASN A 26 2.84 3.24 -3.54
CA ASN A 26 4.26 2.95 -3.77
C ASN A 26 5.05 4.22 -4.09
N LYS A 27 6.36 4.20 -3.81
CA LYS A 27 7.28 5.29 -4.14
C LYS A 27 7.61 5.36 -5.65
N GLU A 28 7.49 4.22 -6.34
CA GLU A 28 7.90 4.04 -7.73
C GLU A 28 7.24 5.03 -8.69
N THR A 29 8.01 5.45 -9.69
CA THR A 29 7.54 6.33 -10.76
C THR A 29 6.64 5.59 -11.75
N LEU A 30 5.96 6.34 -12.63
CA LEU A 30 5.13 5.76 -13.69
C LEU A 30 5.93 4.89 -14.69
N TYR A 31 7.27 4.96 -14.72
CA TYR A 31 8.13 4.24 -15.67
C TYR A 31 8.39 2.78 -15.31
N SER A 32 8.42 2.41 -14.02
CA SER A 32 8.54 1.00 -13.57
C SER A 32 7.18 0.31 -13.43
N ARG A 33 6.10 1.09 -13.48
CA ARG A 33 4.71 0.68 -13.28
C ARG A 33 4.16 -0.30 -14.33
N PRO A 34 4.42 -0.17 -15.65
CA PRO A 34 3.88 -1.09 -16.65
C PRO A 34 4.45 -2.51 -16.51
N LYS A 35 5.75 -2.62 -16.20
CA LYS A 35 6.41 -3.91 -15.97
C LYS A 35 5.89 -4.60 -14.70
N PHE A 36 5.55 -3.83 -13.67
CA PHE A 36 5.04 -4.36 -12.40
C PHE A 36 3.55 -4.75 -12.49
N VAL A 37 2.72 -3.87 -13.06
CA VAL A 37 1.28 -4.12 -13.26
C VAL A 37 1.07 -5.27 -14.23
N GLY A 38 1.80 -5.29 -15.35
CA GLY A 38 1.71 -6.39 -16.33
C GLY A 38 2.15 -7.74 -15.77
N LYS A 39 3.15 -7.74 -14.87
CA LYS A 39 3.67 -8.97 -14.24
C LYS A 39 2.76 -9.55 -13.16
N TYR A 40 2.04 -8.71 -12.42
CA TYR A 40 1.30 -9.14 -11.22
C TYR A 40 -0.21 -8.99 -11.30
N ARG A 41 -0.75 -8.42 -12.40
CA ARG A 41 -2.20 -8.24 -12.64
C ARG A 41 -2.93 -7.83 -11.35
N LEU A 42 -2.60 -6.65 -10.84
CA LEU A 42 -3.12 -6.20 -9.56
C LEU A 42 -4.61 -5.89 -9.68
N ASP A 43 -5.44 -6.53 -8.86
CA ASP A 43 -6.89 -6.33 -8.84
C ASP A 43 -7.31 -5.05 -8.08
N PHE A 44 -6.39 -4.11 -7.85
CA PHE A 44 -6.61 -2.93 -7.03
C PHE A 44 -5.79 -1.73 -7.52
N LEU A 45 -6.25 -0.53 -7.15
CA LEU A 45 -5.60 0.71 -7.53
C LEU A 45 -4.26 0.87 -6.78
N LEU A 46 -3.18 1.14 -7.50
CA LEU A 46 -1.86 1.42 -6.93
C LEU A 46 -1.45 2.87 -7.20
N LEU A 47 -1.37 3.71 -6.18
CA LEU A 47 -1.00 5.13 -6.27
C LEU A 47 0.52 5.33 -6.18
N SER A 48 1.04 6.36 -6.87
CA SER A 48 2.47 6.73 -6.86
C SER A 48 2.68 7.91 -5.92
N ASP A 49 3.38 7.70 -4.80
CA ASP A 49 3.83 8.76 -3.90
C ASP A 49 5.28 9.14 -4.20
N ARG A 50 5.47 9.86 -5.30
CA ARG A 50 6.80 10.32 -5.76
C ARG A 50 7.51 11.22 -4.75
N THR A 51 6.75 11.95 -3.92
CA THR A 51 7.27 12.89 -2.94
C THR A 51 7.55 12.27 -1.57
N ASN A 52 7.15 11.01 -1.35
CA ASN A 52 7.14 10.32 -0.06
C ASN A 52 6.28 11.01 1.02
N LYS A 53 5.33 11.88 0.65
CA LYS A 53 4.50 12.61 1.63
C LYS A 53 3.60 11.64 2.40
N THR A 54 2.86 10.81 1.66
CA THR A 54 1.96 9.79 2.23
C THR A 54 2.76 8.70 2.94
N ILE A 55 3.85 8.23 2.34
CA ILE A 55 4.70 7.21 2.93
C ILE A 55 5.29 7.68 4.26
N LYS A 56 5.79 8.93 4.35
CA LYS A 56 6.31 9.46 5.62
C LYS A 56 5.23 9.68 6.67
N ALA A 57 4.02 10.08 6.26
CA ALA A 57 2.92 10.32 7.19
C ALA A 57 2.38 9.02 7.80
N TYR A 58 2.31 7.93 7.02
CA TYR A 58 1.61 6.70 7.42
C TYR A 58 2.52 5.49 7.64
N CYS A 59 3.75 5.50 7.14
CA CYS A 59 4.73 4.43 7.33
C CYS A 59 5.94 4.94 8.12
N PRO A 60 6.56 4.10 8.96
CA PRO A 60 7.86 4.42 9.53
C PRO A 60 8.88 4.49 8.39
N TYR A 61 9.25 5.70 8.00
CA TYR A 61 10.26 5.98 6.99
C TYR A 61 11.60 6.21 7.68
N GLY A 62 12.60 5.38 7.35
CA GLY A 62 13.93 5.41 7.97
C GLY A 62 14.07 4.38 9.09
N GLY A 63 14.90 3.37 8.86
CA GLY A 63 15.41 2.49 9.91
C GLY A 63 16.73 2.99 10.49
N LYS A 64 17.14 2.41 11.64
CA LYS A 64 18.42 2.70 12.32
C LYS A 64 19.59 2.03 11.58
N GLY A 65 19.83 2.37 10.32
CA GLY A 65 20.98 1.85 9.58
C GLY A 65 21.11 2.40 8.15
N ILE A 66 22.35 2.47 7.65
CA ILE A 66 22.70 2.88 6.28
C ILE A 66 21.97 2.03 5.22
N LEU A 67 21.70 0.75 5.51
CA LEU A 67 20.99 -0.16 4.62
C LEU A 67 19.47 0.10 4.53
N ASP A 68 18.88 0.69 5.57
CA ASP A 68 17.46 1.05 5.63
C ASP A 68 17.18 2.45 5.05
N PHE A 69 18.22 3.16 4.60
CA PHE A 69 18.11 4.51 4.08
C PHE A 69 17.39 4.51 2.73
N GLY A 70 16.06 4.67 2.78
CA GLY A 70 15.19 4.76 1.60
C GLY A 70 14.27 3.57 1.38
N MET A 71 14.28 2.55 2.25
CA MET A 71 13.34 1.42 2.20
C MET A 71 12.06 1.74 2.97
N THR A 72 10.91 1.46 2.36
CA THR A 72 9.60 1.57 3.02
C THR A 72 9.19 0.20 3.54
N LYS A 73 8.95 0.07 4.85
CA LYS A 73 8.37 -1.16 5.42
C LYS A 73 6.92 -1.30 4.94
N LYS A 74 6.52 -2.51 4.51
CA LYS A 74 5.14 -2.81 4.13
C LYS A 74 4.23 -2.56 5.34
N LYS A 75 3.25 -1.68 5.20
CA LYS A 75 2.26 -1.38 6.24
C LYS A 75 0.88 -1.31 5.62
N THR A 76 -0.11 -1.78 6.36
CA THR A 76 -1.53 -1.75 5.98
C THR A 76 -2.27 -0.91 7.01
N HIS A 77 -3.16 -0.05 6.53
CA HIS A 77 -4.06 0.74 7.36
C HIS A 77 -5.49 0.41 6.96
N ILE A 78 -6.39 0.37 7.95
CA ILE A 78 -7.83 0.26 7.72
C ILE A 78 -8.40 1.63 8.04
N LEU A 79 -9.05 2.23 7.05
CA LEU A 79 -9.75 3.50 7.20
C LEU A 79 -11.23 3.17 7.19
N ASP A 80 -11.90 3.48 8.30
CA ASP A 80 -13.34 3.49 8.36
C ASP A 80 -13.83 4.91 8.05
N ASN A 81 -14.92 5.00 7.28
CA ASN A 81 -15.57 6.26 6.95
C ASN A 81 -16.75 6.55 7.89
N SER A 82 -16.93 5.75 8.94
CA SER A 82 -17.70 6.18 10.10
C SER A 82 -17.05 7.47 10.63
N GLU A 83 -17.86 8.52 10.79
CA GLU A 83 -17.39 9.74 11.43
C GLU A 83 -16.80 9.37 12.80
N LYS A 84 -15.51 9.64 12.98
CA LYS A 84 -14.92 9.58 14.32
C LYS A 84 -15.51 10.75 15.12
N ASN A 85 -16.48 10.45 15.98
CA ASN A 85 -16.74 11.31 17.13
C ASN A 85 -15.56 11.10 18.10
N ASP A 86 -14.62 12.05 18.09
CA ASP A 86 -13.47 12.10 18.99
C ASP A 86 -13.87 12.44 20.45
N GLN A 87 -14.84 11.73 21.04
CA GLN A 87 -15.27 11.93 22.43
C GLN A 87 -14.88 10.81 23.41
N ASP A 88 -14.24 9.72 22.98
CA ASP A 88 -13.86 8.61 23.88
C ASP A 88 -12.34 8.35 23.92
N MET A 89 -11.54 9.37 24.26
CA MET A 89 -10.16 9.19 24.74
C MET A 89 -9.97 9.78 26.13
#